data_AF-A0A3A1NJR0-F1
#
_entry.id   AF-A0A3A1NJR0-F1
#
_cell.length_a   1.000
_cell.length_b   1.000
_cell.length_c   1.000
_cell.angle_alpha   90.00
_cell.angle_beta   90.00
_cell.angle_gamma   90.00
#
_symmetry.space_group_name_H-M   'P 1'
#
loop_
_entity.id
_entity.type
_entity.pdbx_description
1 polymer ?
#
loop_
_entity_poly.entity_id
_entity_poly.type
_entity_poly.pdbx_seq_one_letter_code
_entity_poly.pdbx_strand_id
1 'polypeptide(L)' 'MDKRTFYDIPKEDRLAIFKNVENKTGIPDFAVEKDWWVVQALKVIFEMEIAEHLVFKGGTSLSKAWKLIDRFSYPK' A
#
# COMPACT_ATOMS: atom_id res chain seq x y z
N MET A 1 -21.20 -12.67 2.23
CA MET A 1 -19.89 -12.09 2.57
C MET A 1 -19.88 -10.68 1.99
N ASP A 2 -19.77 -9.65 2.83
CA ASP A 2 -19.86 -8.26 2.41
C ASP A 2 -18.74 -7.96 1.39
N LYS A 3 -19.12 -7.59 0.16
CA LYS A 3 -18.20 -7.35 -0.97
C LYS A 3 -17.69 -5.91 -1.01
N ARG A 4 -17.94 -5.10 0.03
CA ARG A 4 -17.47 -3.71 0.08
C ARG A 4 -15.95 -3.64 0.01
N THR A 5 -15.46 -3.08 -1.07
CA THR A 5 -14.07 -2.75 -1.31
C THR A 5 -13.79 -1.31 -0.86
N PHE A 6 -12.52 -0.96 -0.70
CA PHE A 6 -12.12 0.41 -0.38
C PHE A 6 -12.68 1.43 -1.40
N TYR A 7 -12.88 1.02 -2.65
CA TYR A 7 -13.38 1.88 -3.72
C TYR A 7 -14.86 2.22 -3.63
N ASP A 8 -15.64 1.42 -2.91
CA ASP A 8 -17.06 1.65 -2.68
C ASP A 8 -17.30 2.77 -1.64
N ILE A 9 -16.23 3.25 -1.00
CA ILE A 9 -16.27 4.32 -0.01
C ILE A 9 -16.23 5.69 -0.73
N PRO A 10 -17.10 6.65 -0.32
CA PRO A 10 -17.05 8.03 -0.83
C PRO A 10 -15.64 8.61 -0.76
N LYS A 11 -15.30 9.47 -1.73
CA LYS A 11 -13.94 10.04 -1.82
C LYS A 11 -13.56 10.78 -0.54
N GLU A 12 -14.49 11.54 0.03
CA GLU A 12 -14.30 12.30 1.28
C GLU A 12 -13.92 11.39 2.45
N ASP A 13 -14.64 10.28 2.61
CA ASP A 13 -14.38 9.29 3.64
C ASP A 13 -13.03 8.59 3.44
N ARG A 14 -12.64 8.30 2.18
CA ARG A 14 -11.31 7.74 1.87
C ARG A 14 -10.19 8.70 2.26
N LEU A 15 -10.35 10.00 1.97
CA LEU A 15 -9.39 11.02 2.37
C LEU A 15 -9.31 11.13 3.90
N ALA A 16 -10.45 11.07 4.58
CA ALA A 16 -10.49 11.04 6.04
C ALA A 16 -9.79 9.80 6.62
N ILE A 17 -9.87 8.64 5.97
CA ILE A 17 -9.12 7.43 6.35
C ILE A 17 -7.61 7.70 6.27
N PHE A 18 -7.10 8.21 5.15
CA PHE A 18 -5.67 8.50 5.01
C PHE A 18 -5.19 9.54 6.04
N LYS A 19 -5.98 10.59 6.26
CA LYS A 19 -5.67 11.59 7.29
C LYS A 19 -5.65 11.02 8.70
N ASN A 20 -6.56 10.10 9.01
CA ASN A 20 -6.56 9.40 10.30
C ASN A 20 -5.33 8.50 10.48
N VAL A 21 -4.82 7.89 9.41
CA VAL A 21 -3.58 7.10 9.48
C VAL A 21 -2.38 8.01 9.72
N GLU A 22 -2.31 9.16 9.06
CA GLU A 22 -1.28 10.18 9.34
C GLU A 22 -1.30 10.60 10.81
N ASN A 23 -2.46 10.96 11.34
CA ASN A 23 -2.60 11.37 12.74
C ASN A 23 -2.14 10.29 13.74
N LYS A 24 -2.28 9.01 13.39
CA LYS A 24 -1.89 7.87 14.27
C LYS A 24 -0.43 7.48 14.14
N THR A 25 0.17 7.66 12.96
CA THR A 25 1.48 7.08 12.61
C THR A 25 2.56 8.13 12.36
N GLY A 26 2.18 9.38 12.13
CA GLY A 26 3.07 10.45 11.68
C GLY A 26 3.50 10.34 10.21
N ILE A 27 3.02 9.34 9.47
CA ILE A 27 3.32 9.16 8.05
C ILE A 27 2.38 10.07 7.25
N PRO A 28 2.89 10.98 6.39
CA PRO A 28 2.04 11.89 5.62
C PRO A 28 0.94 11.14 4.84
N ASP A 29 -0.29 11.66 4.83
CA ASP A 29 -1.44 11.04 4.17
C ASP A 29 -1.18 10.68 2.69
N PHE A 30 -0.51 11.55 1.93
CA PHE A 30 -0.13 11.28 0.54
C PHE A 30 0.83 10.08 0.41
N ALA A 31 1.71 9.87 1.39
CA ALA A 31 2.64 8.75 1.42
C ALA A 31 1.91 7.45 1.78
N VAL A 32 0.93 7.52 2.70
CA VAL A 32 0.04 6.40 3.03
C VAL A 32 -0.77 6.00 1.80
N GLU A 33 -1.39 6.96 1.11
CA GLU A 33 -2.16 6.70 -0.11
C GLU A 33 -1.29 6.03 -1.17
N LYS A 34 -0.10 6.60 -1.46
CA LYS A 34 0.85 6.02 -2.42
C LYS A 34 1.18 4.56 -2.07
N ASP A 35 1.57 4.30 -0.83
CA ASP A 35 1.97 2.96 -0.40
C ASP A 35 0.81 1.96 -0.46
N TRP A 36 -0.40 2.40 -0.13
CA TRP A 36 -1.62 1.61 -0.27
C TRP A 36 -1.82 1.15 -1.73
N TRP A 37 -1.68 2.06 -2.70
CA TRP A 37 -1.82 1.74 -4.12
C TRP A 37 -0.74 0.78 -4.62
N VAL A 38 0.51 0.96 -4.17
CA VAL A 38 1.61 0.05 -4.51
C VAL A 38 1.32 -1.37 -4.03
N VAL A 39 0.84 -1.53 -2.80
CA VAL A 39 0.50 -2.85 -2.25
C VAL A 39 -0.65 -3.50 -3.02
N GLN A 40 -1.68 -2.74 -3.40
CA GLN A 40 -2.77 -3.29 -4.22
C GLN A 40 -2.28 -3.73 -5.61
N ALA A 41 -1.47 -2.92 -6.28
CA ALA A 41 -0.93 -3.27 -7.59
C ALA A 41 -0.07 -4.54 -7.53
N LEU A 42 0.80 -4.65 -6.52
CA LEU A 42 1.59 -5.86 -6.28
C LEU A 42 0.70 -7.07 -6.02
N LYS A 43 -0.33 -6.92 -5.19
CA LYS A 43 -1.29 -7.99 -4.93
C LYS A 43 -1.89 -8.52 -6.24
N VAL A 44 -2.41 -7.63 -7.09
CA VAL A 44 -3.01 -8.03 -8.38
C VAL A 44 -1.99 -8.72 -9.27
N ILE A 45 -0.78 -8.16 -9.42
CA ILE A 45 0.27 -8.75 -10.26
C ILE A 45 0.64 -10.16 -9.78
N PHE A 46 0.73 -10.37 -8.46
CA PHE A 46 1.09 -11.66 -7.87
C PHE A 46 -0.09 -12.65 -7.76
N GLU A 47 -1.32 -12.24 -8.10
CA GLU A 47 -2.49 -13.11 -8.26
C GLU A 47 -2.64 -13.63 -9.72
N MET A 48 -1.85 -13.10 -10.67
CA MET A 48 -1.87 -13.51 -12.08
C MET A 48 -0.98 -14.74 -12.34
N GLU A 49 -1.22 -15.47 -13.43
CA GLU A 49 -0.42 -16.65 -13.81
C GLU A 49 1.08 -16.34 -13.97
N ILE A 50 1.42 -15.14 -14.45
CA ILE A 50 2.80 -14.69 -14.63
C ILE A 50 3.59 -14.60 -13.31
N ALA A 51 2.91 -14.62 -12.15
CA ALA A 51 3.54 -14.48 -10.83
C ALA A 51 4.64 -15.51 -10.58
N GLU A 52 4.51 -16.72 -11.13
CA GLU A 52 5.53 -17.79 -10.99
C GLU A 52 6.88 -17.42 -11.62
N HIS A 53 6.88 -16.44 -12.52
CA HIS A 53 8.07 -15.92 -13.21
C HIS A 53 8.57 -14.58 -12.63
N LEU A 54 7.91 -14.05 -11.61
CA LEU A 54 8.23 -12.75 -11.02
C LEU A 54 8.89 -12.91 -9.65
N VAL A 55 9.91 -12.09 -9.39
CA VAL A 55 10.50 -11.96 -8.06
C VAL A 55 10.41 -10.52 -7.60
N PHE A 56 9.71 -10.29 -6.48
CA PHE A 56 9.66 -8.97 -5.87
C PHE A 56 10.95 -8.69 -5.11
N LYS A 57 11.71 -7.68 -5.56
CA LYS A 57 13.01 -7.28 -4.98
C LYS A 57 13.05 -5.77 -4.69
N GLY A 58 14.10 -5.32 -4.00
CA GLY A 58 14.36 -3.91 -3.71
C GLY A 58 13.86 -3.44 -2.33
N GLY A 59 13.94 -2.13 -2.07
CA GLY A 59 13.65 -1.54 -0.77
C GLY A 59 12.23 -1.84 -0.24
N THR A 60 11.24 -1.89 -1.13
CA THR A 60 9.85 -2.21 -0.77
C THR A 60 9.68 -3.68 -0.39
N SER A 61 10.41 -4.61 -1.03
CA SER A 61 10.41 -6.02 -0.61
C SER A 61 11.02 -6.19 0.79
N LEU A 62 12.11 -5.45 1.07
CA LEU A 62 12.79 -5.48 2.37
C LEU A 62 11.93 -4.90 3.50
N SER A 63 11.15 -3.83 3.24
CA SER A 63 10.26 -3.25 4.25
C SER A 63 8.95 -4.00 4.41
N LYS A 64 8.32 -4.46 3.32
CA LYS A 64 6.96 -5.04 3.35
C LYS A 64 6.91 -6.55 3.56
N ALA A 65 7.81 -7.31 2.95
CA ALA A 65 7.80 -8.78 3.08
C ALA A 65 8.66 -9.25 4.26
N TRP A 66 9.80 -8.58 4.50
CA TRP A 66 10.79 -9.03 5.49
C TRP A 66 10.87 -8.17 6.75
N LYS A 67 10.23 -6.99 6.77
CA LYS A 67 10.32 -6.00 7.87
C LYS A 67 11.77 -5.69 8.30
N LEU A 68 12.71 -5.78 7.36
CA LEU A 68 14.15 -5.60 7.62
C LEU A 68 14.56 -4.13 7.68
N ILE A 69 13.76 -3.23 7.10
CA ILE A 69 14.00 -1.78 7.10
C ILE A 69 12.70 -1.02 7.33
N ASP A 70 12.76 0.05 8.12
CA ASP A 70 11.63 0.95 8.40
C ASP A 70 11.80 2.28 7.63
N ARG A 71 11.71 2.18 6.29
CA ARG A 71 11.76 3.34 5.40
C ARG A 71 10.77 3.21 4.26
N PHE A 72 10.06 4.29 3.98
CA PHE A 72 9.29 4.41 2.75
C PHE A 72 10.21 4.70 1.56
N SER A 73 9.85 4.19 0.39
CA SER A 73 10.61 4.38 -0.86
C SER A 73 10.06 5.56 -1.67
N TYR A 74 10.24 6.78 -1.18
CA TYR A 74 10.01 8.01 -1.95
C TYR A 74 11.17 9.01 -1.75
N PRO A 75 11.44 9.87 -2.75
CA PRO A 75 12.42 10.95 -2.58
C PRO A 75 11.94 11.88 -1.45
N LYS A 76 12.85 12.23 -0.54
CA LYS A 76 12.62 13.26 0.48
C LYS A 76 12.39 14.61 -0.18
#